data_AF-A0AAD7ZU48-F1
#
_entry.id   AF-A0AAD7ZU48-F1
#
_cell.length_a   1.000
_cell.length_b   1.000
_cell.length_c   1.000
_cell.angle_alpha   90.00
_cell.angle_beta   90.00
_cell.angle_gamma   90.00
#
_symmetry.space_group_name_H-M   'P 1'
#
loop_
_entity.id
_entity.type
_entity.pdbx_description
1 polymer ?
#
loop_
_entity_poly.entity_id
_entity_poly.type
_entity_poly.pdbx_seq_one_letter_code
_entity_poly.pdbx_strand_id
1 'polypeptide(L)'
;MCDPLCLEGCVNGDCIAPNTCRCHKGYEKNSLGRCTPKCSKACVHGECTAPETCTCHKGYKKSGYLNQVCAPHCTGGCDYHAECMAPEVCVCDKGYSLQQDRRTCKPVCTTNCYNGYCSEPGVCKCNNGYTKNSTGVCVPKCNGGCGHGDCVAPKVCSCHPGYTLRNGKCVPHCASGCVNAQCTAPGVCTCNPGFHRIYPSHACVPMCSVPCGHGECIGPETCRCKSGYIRDVNTISCVPYCASGCRNGTCTGPNTCTCLPGYFNIPGGDPQQ
;
A
#
# COMPACT_ATOMS: atom_id res chain seq x y z
N MET A 1 39.04 41.30 80.11
CA MET A 1 37.97 40.73 79.28
C MET A 1 38.49 39.38 78.79
N CYS A 2 37.78 38.29 79.08
CA CYS A 2 38.23 36.92 78.76
C CYS A 2 37.27 36.33 77.72
N ASP A 3 37.81 35.84 76.62
CA ASP A 3 37.01 35.13 75.61
C ASP A 3 36.97 33.62 75.92
N PRO A 4 35.82 32.96 75.75
CA PRO A 4 35.69 31.53 75.97
C PRO A 4 36.49 30.72 74.93
N LEU A 5 37.12 29.62 75.37
CA LEU A 5 37.88 28.73 74.50
C LEU A 5 36.97 27.66 73.89
N CYS A 6 36.93 27.58 72.56
CA CYS A 6 36.30 26.50 71.81
C CYS A 6 37.38 25.78 70.96
N LEU A 7 37.81 24.59 71.39
CA LEU A 7 38.98 23.89 70.81
C LEU A 7 38.83 23.55 69.32
N GLU A 8 37.62 23.15 68.90
CA GLU A 8 37.29 22.81 67.50
C GLU A 8 36.79 24.02 66.69
N GLY A 9 36.65 25.19 67.32
CA GLY A 9 36.01 26.38 66.72
C GLY A 9 34.50 26.25 66.50
N CYS A 10 33.81 27.39 66.40
CA CYS A 10 32.36 27.45 66.14
C CYS A 10 32.06 27.82 64.68
N VAL A 11 32.17 26.87 63.75
CA VAL A 11 31.80 27.12 62.35
C VAL A 11 30.29 27.42 62.26
N ASN A 12 29.91 28.58 61.70
CA ASN A 12 28.53 29.12 61.65
C ASN A 12 27.89 29.38 63.03
N GLY A 13 28.70 29.77 64.02
CA GLY A 13 28.22 30.17 65.34
C GLY A 13 29.24 31.03 66.10
N ASP A 14 28.81 31.55 67.25
CA ASP A 14 29.65 32.30 68.17
C ASP A 14 30.04 31.42 69.36
N CYS A 15 31.28 31.47 69.84
CA CYS A 15 31.68 30.79 71.08
C CYS A 15 31.17 31.61 72.27
N ILE A 16 30.26 31.04 73.09
CA ILE A 16 29.62 31.76 74.21
C ILE A 16 30.02 31.22 75.60
N ALA A 17 30.58 30.01 75.68
CA ALA A 17 31.14 29.40 76.88
C ALA A 17 32.16 28.31 76.48
N PRO A 18 32.97 27.74 77.41
CA PRO A 18 33.94 26.70 77.07
C PRO A 18 33.30 25.55 76.28
N ASN A 19 33.81 25.30 75.08
CA ASN A 19 33.29 24.33 74.11
C ASN A 19 31.77 24.42 73.81
N THR A 20 31.16 25.59 74.01
CA THR A 20 29.73 25.82 73.79
C THR A 20 29.50 26.90 72.74
N CYS A 21 29.04 26.48 71.56
CA CYS A 21 28.68 27.40 70.47
C CYS A 21 27.23 27.87 70.55
N ARG A 22 26.95 29.10 70.13
CA ARG A 22 25.61 29.61 69.81
C ARG A 22 25.50 29.76 68.31
N CYS A 23 24.63 28.99 67.66
CA CYS A 23 24.55 28.98 66.21
C CYS A 23 23.99 30.29 65.65
N HIS A 24 24.49 30.69 64.48
CA HIS A 24 23.97 31.84 63.73
C HIS A 24 22.54 31.56 63.24
N LYS A 25 21.81 32.63 62.88
CA LYS A 25 20.42 32.51 62.42
C LYS A 25 20.34 31.55 61.21
N GLY A 26 19.44 30.57 61.29
CA GLY A 26 19.28 29.55 60.24
C GLY A 26 20.20 28.33 60.38
N TYR A 27 20.96 28.22 61.48
CA TYR A 27 21.75 27.05 61.83
C TYR A 27 21.27 26.46 63.17
N GLU A 28 21.39 25.15 63.32
CA GLU A 28 21.03 24.41 64.54
C GLU A 28 22.13 23.41 64.92
N LYS A 29 22.21 23.04 66.20
CA LYS A 29 23.20 22.07 66.66
C LYS A 29 22.78 20.66 66.25
N ASN A 30 23.69 19.93 65.61
CA ASN A 30 23.52 18.49 65.41
C ASN A 30 23.86 17.70 66.69
N SER A 31 23.80 16.36 66.62
CA SER A 31 24.13 15.44 67.72
C SER A 31 25.57 15.56 68.25
N LEU A 32 26.48 16.16 67.49
CA LEU A 32 27.87 16.43 67.85
C LEU A 32 28.06 17.85 68.40
N GLY A 33 27.00 18.63 68.57
CA GLY A 33 27.05 20.02 69.06
C GLY A 33 27.52 21.05 68.03
N ARG A 34 27.73 20.64 66.76
CA ARG A 34 28.17 21.51 65.66
C ARG A 34 26.98 22.22 65.02
N CYS A 35 27.14 23.49 64.67
CA CYS A 35 26.12 24.28 63.99
C CYS A 35 26.00 23.88 62.50
N THR A 36 24.96 23.12 62.18
CA THR A 36 24.60 22.69 60.82
C THR A 36 23.47 23.56 60.27
N PRO A 37 23.43 23.84 58.96
CA PRO A 37 22.36 24.63 58.36
C PRO A 37 21.01 23.96 58.57
N LYS A 38 19.99 24.78 58.82
CA LYS A 38 18.62 24.36 59.00
C LYS A 38 17.84 24.56 57.70
N CYS A 39 17.14 23.51 57.29
CA CYS A 39 16.17 23.56 56.20
C CYS A 39 14.79 23.21 56.78
N SER A 40 13.77 24.03 56.49
CA SER A 40 12.41 23.85 57.02
C SER A 40 11.78 22.53 56.59
N LYS A 41 12.22 21.97 55.45
CA LYS A 41 11.91 20.62 54.99
C LYS A 41 13.21 19.91 54.62
N ALA A 42 13.27 18.61 54.86
CA ALA A 42 14.41 17.79 54.47
C ALA A 42 14.62 17.85 52.94
N CYS A 43 15.89 17.89 52.51
CA CYS A 43 16.25 17.87 51.10
C CYS A 43 16.08 16.46 50.53
N VAL A 44 15.20 16.28 49.54
CA VAL A 44 14.99 14.99 48.87
C VAL A 44 16.04 14.84 47.78
N HIS A 45 16.86 13.79 47.85
CA HIS A 45 18.03 13.55 46.97
C HIS A 45 19.03 14.72 46.94
N GLY A 46 19.22 15.38 48.08
CA GLY A 46 20.24 16.40 48.26
C GLY A 46 20.58 16.61 49.73
N GLU A 47 21.47 17.55 49.98
CA GLU A 47 21.92 17.92 51.32
C GLU A 47 21.67 19.40 51.59
N CYS A 48 21.31 19.72 52.83
CA CYS A 48 21.17 21.10 53.28
C CYS A 48 22.58 21.66 53.49
N THR A 49 23.05 22.52 52.59
CA THR A 49 24.42 23.07 52.62
C THR A 49 24.48 24.51 53.11
N ALA A 50 23.34 25.21 53.11
CA ALA A 50 23.16 26.53 53.70
C ALA A 50 21.69 26.67 54.16
N PRO A 51 21.35 27.67 55.01
CA PRO A 51 19.98 27.86 55.49
C PRO A 51 18.99 27.92 54.33
N GLU A 52 17.95 27.09 54.38
CA GLU A 52 16.93 26.91 53.33
C GLU A 52 17.48 26.58 51.92
N THR A 53 18.74 26.13 51.82
CA THR A 53 19.42 25.88 50.55
C THR A 53 19.85 24.42 50.45
N CYS A 54 19.20 23.68 49.55
CA CYS A 54 19.57 22.31 49.21
C CYS A 54 20.53 22.28 48.02
N THR A 55 21.62 21.52 48.16
CA THR A 55 22.52 21.14 47.08
C THR A 55 22.23 19.69 46.67
N CYS A 56 21.96 19.49 45.39
CA CYS A 56 21.56 18.18 44.87
C CYS A 56 22.73 17.20 44.78
N HIS A 57 22.44 15.92 45.03
CA HIS A 57 23.44 14.87 44.81
C HIS A 57 23.81 14.74 43.32
N LYS A 58 24.93 14.07 43.05
CA LYS A 58 25.39 13.82 41.67
C LYS A 58 24.31 13.12 40.86
N GLY A 59 24.03 13.64 39.66
CA GLY A 59 22.99 13.10 38.78
C GLY A 59 21.58 13.61 39.08
N TYR A 60 21.42 14.54 40.03
CA TYR A 60 20.15 15.21 40.31
C TYR A 60 20.28 16.72 40.08
N LYS A 61 19.17 17.38 39.78
CA LYS A 61 19.07 18.84 39.58
C LYS A 61 17.92 19.40 40.40
N LYS A 62 17.98 20.70 40.75
CA LYS A 62 16.90 21.35 41.49
C LYS A 62 15.58 21.21 40.72
N SER A 63 14.55 20.75 41.41
CA SER A 63 13.20 20.64 40.84
C SER A 63 12.66 22.04 40.53
N GLY A 64 11.93 22.17 39.41
CA GLY A 64 11.29 23.43 39.02
C GLY A 64 10.14 23.86 39.94
N TYR A 65 9.63 22.96 40.79
CA TYR A 65 8.48 23.23 41.67
C TYR A 65 8.88 23.55 43.11
N LEU A 66 9.95 22.92 43.60
CA LEU A 66 10.34 22.98 45.02
C LEU A 66 11.86 22.99 45.16
N ASN A 67 12.39 24.00 45.86
CA ASN A 67 13.83 24.12 46.15
C ASN A 67 14.37 22.99 47.05
N GLN A 68 13.50 22.31 47.81
CA GLN A 68 13.90 21.20 48.67
C GLN A 68 13.88 19.83 47.97
N VAL A 69 13.50 19.78 46.69
CA VAL A 69 13.44 18.53 45.92
C VAL A 69 14.45 18.58 44.80
N CYS A 70 15.32 17.58 44.75
CA CYS A 70 16.23 17.36 43.65
C CYS A 70 15.65 16.26 42.76
N ALA A 71 15.28 16.63 41.53
CA ALA A 71 14.76 15.71 40.53
C ALA A 71 15.93 15.00 39.82
N PRO A 72 15.79 13.72 39.46
CA PRO A 72 16.82 13.01 38.71
C PRO A 72 17.07 13.69 37.35
N HIS A 73 18.32 13.61 36.89
CA HIS A 73 18.74 14.16 35.61
C HIS A 73 19.04 13.04 34.62
N CYS A 74 18.45 13.16 33.43
CA CYS A 74 18.73 12.31 32.28
C CYS A 74 19.32 13.18 31.16
N THR A 75 20.54 12.88 30.73
CA THR A 75 21.26 13.68 29.73
C THR A 75 20.59 13.57 28.36
N GLY A 76 20.17 14.71 27.81
CA GLY A 76 19.38 14.75 26.57
C GLY A 76 17.88 14.47 26.77
N GLY A 77 17.43 14.29 28.02
CA GLY A 77 16.04 14.00 28.36
C GLY A 77 15.61 12.56 28.08
N CYS A 78 14.40 12.23 28.53
CA CYS A 78 13.68 11.03 28.16
C CYS A 78 12.62 11.39 27.10
N ASP A 79 12.15 10.39 26.35
CA ASP A 79 11.08 10.55 25.36
C ASP A 79 9.73 10.94 26.00
N TYR A 80 8.75 11.37 25.18
CA TYR A 80 7.46 11.89 25.67
C TYR A 80 6.64 10.86 26.49
N HIS A 81 6.81 9.57 26.20
CA HIS A 81 6.18 8.47 26.94
C HIS A 81 7.11 7.85 27.98
N ALA A 82 7.97 8.68 28.59
CA ALA A 82 8.99 8.24 29.53
C ALA A 82 9.20 9.26 30.64
N GLU A 83 9.40 8.74 31.85
CA GLU A 83 9.78 9.53 33.01
C GLU A 83 11.23 9.19 33.43
N CYS A 84 11.99 10.22 33.81
CA CYS A 84 13.32 10.05 34.39
C CYS A 84 13.13 9.65 35.86
N MET A 85 13.23 8.35 36.16
CA MET A 85 12.98 7.82 37.51
C MET A 85 14.22 7.83 38.40
N ALA A 86 15.41 7.81 37.79
CA ALA A 86 16.70 7.92 38.47
C ALA A 86 17.73 8.55 37.51
N PRO A 87 18.93 8.95 37.99
CA PRO A 87 19.95 9.54 37.13
C PRO A 87 20.26 8.64 35.93
N GLU A 88 20.09 9.18 34.73
CA GLU A 88 20.26 8.46 33.45
C GLU A 88 19.38 7.20 33.27
N VAL A 89 18.29 7.07 34.03
CA VAL A 89 17.34 5.95 33.93
C VAL A 89 15.96 6.47 33.54
N CYS A 90 15.62 6.26 32.26
CA CYS A 90 14.27 6.51 31.74
C CYS A 90 13.41 5.24 31.89
N VAL A 91 12.17 5.42 32.36
CA VAL A 91 11.17 4.36 32.46
C VAL A 91 9.96 4.75 31.62
N CYS A 92 9.51 3.84 30.76
CA CYS A 92 8.39 4.10 29.88
C CYS A 92 7.04 4.02 30.60
N ASP A 93 6.08 4.79 30.10
CA ASP A 93 4.67 4.70 30.49
C ASP A 93 4.11 3.29 30.25
N LYS A 94 3.00 2.99 30.94
CA LYS A 94 2.29 1.71 30.77
C LYS A 94 1.90 1.50 29.30
N GLY A 95 2.28 0.35 28.75
CA GLY A 95 2.01 0.00 27.35
C GLY A 95 3.09 0.47 26.37
N TYR A 96 4.18 1.06 26.84
CA TYR A 96 5.36 1.40 26.06
C TYR A 96 6.57 0.57 26.48
N SER A 97 7.53 0.40 25.57
CA SER A 97 8.75 -0.38 25.76
C SER A 97 9.98 0.42 25.42
N LEU A 98 10.97 0.35 26.31
CA LEU A 98 12.22 1.08 26.18
C LEU A 98 13.04 0.49 25.02
N GLN A 99 13.53 1.38 24.15
CA GLN A 99 14.32 1.01 22.99
C GLN A 99 15.81 0.86 23.36
N GLN A 100 16.63 0.45 22.38
CA GLN A 100 18.06 0.18 22.58
C GLN A 100 18.88 1.41 23.02
N ASP A 101 18.43 2.61 22.64
CA ASP A 101 19.03 3.88 23.08
C ASP A 101 18.75 4.22 24.55
N ARG A 102 17.93 3.41 25.24
CA ARG A 102 17.52 3.57 26.63
C ARG A 102 16.85 4.92 26.94
N ARG A 103 16.31 5.59 25.93
CA ARG A 103 15.64 6.89 26.08
C ARG A 103 14.30 6.94 25.36
N THR A 104 14.18 6.27 24.22
CA THR A 104 12.97 6.25 23.41
C THR A 104 12.03 5.14 23.86
N CYS A 105 10.73 5.45 23.90
CA CYS A 105 9.69 4.54 24.31
C CYS A 105 8.73 4.32 23.14
N LYS A 106 8.65 3.08 22.66
CA LYS A 106 7.71 2.72 21.58
C LYS A 106 6.52 1.95 22.10
N PRO A 107 5.32 2.17 21.53
CA PRO A 107 4.11 1.48 21.96
C PRO A 107 4.25 -0.03 21.76
N VAL A 108 3.78 -0.78 22.76
CA VAL A 108 3.73 -2.24 22.75
C VAL A 108 2.47 -2.70 22.04
N CYS A 109 2.63 -3.63 21.11
CA CYS A 109 1.52 -4.22 20.38
C CYS A 109 0.89 -5.38 21.18
N THR A 110 -0.45 -5.41 21.27
CA THR A 110 -1.20 -6.52 21.88
C THR A 110 -1.08 -7.80 21.06
N THR A 111 -1.00 -7.66 19.74
CA THR A 111 -0.77 -8.74 18.77
C THR A 111 0.25 -8.23 17.75
N ASN A 112 1.10 -9.10 17.20
CA ASN A 112 2.03 -8.70 16.14
C ASN A 112 1.25 -8.03 15.00
N CYS A 113 1.39 -6.70 14.83
CA CYS A 113 0.71 -5.92 13.81
C CYS A 113 1.26 -6.28 12.42
N TYR A 114 0.86 -7.44 11.90
CA TYR A 114 1.36 -7.97 10.64
C TYR A 114 1.10 -6.97 9.52
N ASN A 115 2.11 -6.64 8.71
CA ASN A 115 2.06 -5.57 7.70
C ASN A 115 1.58 -4.20 8.22
N GLY A 116 1.88 -3.89 9.48
CA GLY A 116 1.57 -2.63 10.12
C GLY A 116 2.58 -2.25 11.20
N TYR A 117 2.24 -1.24 11.97
CA TYR A 117 2.99 -0.77 13.12
C TYR A 117 2.04 -0.32 14.22
N CYS A 118 2.51 -0.33 15.48
CA CYS A 118 1.76 0.25 16.57
C CYS A 118 1.87 1.77 16.54
N SER A 119 0.74 2.46 16.35
CA SER A 119 0.68 3.91 16.51
C SER A 119 0.53 4.30 17.97
N GLU A 120 -0.14 3.45 18.75
CA GLU A 120 -0.37 3.60 20.19
C GLU A 120 -0.41 2.19 20.82
N PRO A 121 -0.33 2.05 22.16
CA PRO A 121 -0.39 0.76 22.83
C PRO A 121 -1.64 -0.02 22.41
N GLY A 122 -1.44 -1.19 21.80
CA GLY A 122 -2.51 -2.04 21.29
C GLY A 122 -3.24 -1.56 20.02
N VAL A 123 -2.88 -0.39 19.46
CA VAL A 123 -3.51 0.15 18.24
C VAL A 123 -2.62 -0.07 17.03
N CYS A 124 -2.96 -1.07 16.21
CA CYS A 124 -2.27 -1.31 14.93
C CYS A 124 -2.75 -0.34 13.85
N LYS A 125 -1.80 0.30 13.16
CA LYS A 125 -2.00 1.05 11.92
C LYS A 125 -1.30 0.33 10.77
N CYS A 126 -1.98 0.21 9.63
CA CYS A 126 -1.44 -0.54 8.49
C CYS A 126 -0.37 0.24 7.74
N ASN A 127 0.61 -0.48 7.21
CA ASN A 127 1.63 0.09 6.33
C ASN A 127 1.01 0.61 5.03
N ASN A 128 1.73 1.46 4.32
CA ASN A 128 1.27 1.98 3.03
C ASN A 128 1.01 0.81 2.05
N GLY A 129 -0.12 0.84 1.37
CA GLY A 129 -0.56 -0.24 0.49
C GLY A 129 -1.30 -1.39 1.19
N TYR A 130 -1.55 -1.30 2.50
CA TYR A 130 -2.34 -2.27 3.26
C TYR A 130 -3.60 -1.62 3.85
N THR A 131 -4.60 -2.43 4.16
CA THR A 131 -5.86 -2.02 4.79
C THR A 131 -6.32 -3.06 5.80
N LYS A 132 -7.10 -2.66 6.81
CA LYS A 132 -7.67 -3.62 7.78
C LYS A 132 -8.78 -4.44 7.11
N ASN A 133 -8.77 -5.75 7.33
CA ASN A 133 -9.90 -6.63 7.02
C ASN A 133 -10.95 -6.63 8.15
N SER A 134 -12.00 -7.44 8.03
CA SER A 134 -13.07 -7.57 9.06
C SER A 134 -12.56 -8.01 10.44
N THR A 135 -11.42 -8.70 10.50
CA THR A 135 -10.78 -9.13 11.74
C THR A 135 -9.76 -8.11 12.29
N GLY A 136 -9.58 -6.97 11.62
CA GLY A 136 -8.62 -5.93 12.02
C GLY A 136 -7.17 -6.16 11.60
N VAL A 137 -6.89 -7.21 10.82
CA VAL A 137 -5.55 -7.55 10.31
C VAL A 137 -5.26 -6.74 9.04
N CYS A 138 -4.02 -6.24 8.91
CA CYS A 138 -3.60 -5.49 7.74
C CYS A 138 -3.30 -6.42 6.55
N VAL A 139 -4.21 -6.41 5.58
CA VAL A 139 -4.12 -7.16 4.33
C VAL A 139 -3.72 -6.24 3.17
N PRO A 140 -3.02 -6.74 2.15
CA PRO A 140 -2.59 -5.92 1.02
C PRO A 140 -3.79 -5.35 0.24
N LYS A 141 -3.61 -4.14 -0.31
CA LYS A 141 -4.60 -3.44 -1.12
C LYS A 141 -4.26 -3.58 -2.61
N CYS A 142 -5.20 -4.12 -3.38
CA CYS A 142 -5.14 -4.18 -4.84
C CYS A 142 -6.24 -3.28 -5.43
N ASN A 143 -5.84 -2.27 -6.22
CA ASN A 143 -6.77 -1.29 -6.78
C ASN A 143 -7.72 -1.96 -7.78
N GLY A 144 -9.04 -1.85 -7.57
CA GLY A 144 -10.05 -2.47 -8.43
C GLY A 144 -10.23 -3.99 -8.26
N GLY A 145 -9.49 -4.59 -7.31
CA GLY A 145 -9.53 -6.03 -7.04
C GLY A 145 -8.80 -6.88 -8.10
N CYS A 146 -8.43 -8.10 -7.72
CA CYS A 146 -7.72 -9.03 -8.60
C CYS A 146 -8.65 -9.83 -9.53
N GLY A 147 -9.96 -9.90 -9.22
CA GLY A 147 -10.93 -10.70 -9.96
C GLY A 147 -10.75 -12.19 -9.65
N HIS A 148 -10.16 -12.94 -10.60
CA HIS A 148 -9.85 -14.36 -10.45
C HIS A 148 -8.42 -14.57 -9.92
N GLY A 149 -8.13 -13.95 -8.78
CA GLY A 149 -6.83 -14.04 -8.13
C GLY A 149 -6.85 -13.47 -6.73
N ASP A 150 -5.81 -13.79 -5.98
CA ASP A 150 -5.60 -13.34 -4.61
C ASP A 150 -4.67 -12.13 -4.58
N CYS A 151 -4.98 -11.12 -3.76
CA CYS A 151 -4.07 -10.01 -3.51
C CYS A 151 -2.99 -10.47 -2.52
N VAL A 152 -1.79 -10.76 -3.02
CA VAL A 152 -0.69 -11.33 -2.22
C VAL A 152 0.28 -10.27 -1.71
N ALA A 153 0.36 -9.12 -2.39
CA ALA A 153 1.09 -7.94 -1.94
C ALA A 153 0.42 -6.66 -2.51
N PRO A 154 0.75 -5.46 -2.02
CA PRO A 154 0.15 -4.23 -2.52
C PRO A 154 0.30 -4.12 -4.04
N LYS A 155 -0.83 -4.00 -4.75
CA LYS A 155 -0.92 -3.98 -6.22
C LYS A 155 -0.43 -5.26 -6.94
N VAL A 156 -0.18 -6.35 -6.22
CA VAL A 156 0.28 -7.63 -6.79
C VAL A 156 -0.79 -8.70 -6.59
N CYS A 157 -1.28 -9.23 -7.71
CA CYS A 157 -2.27 -10.30 -7.73
C CYS A 157 -1.61 -11.62 -8.13
N SER A 158 -1.88 -12.67 -7.35
CA SER A 158 -1.60 -14.06 -7.72
C SER A 158 -2.83 -14.64 -8.39
N CYS A 159 -2.76 -14.89 -9.70
CA CYS A 159 -3.91 -15.36 -10.46
C CYS A 159 -4.19 -16.84 -10.22
N HIS A 160 -5.48 -17.19 -10.20
CA HIS A 160 -5.92 -18.59 -10.11
C HIS A 160 -5.49 -19.38 -11.38
N PRO A 161 -5.46 -20.73 -11.32
CA PRO A 161 -5.13 -21.56 -12.47
C PRO A 161 -5.95 -21.21 -13.72
N GLY A 162 -5.28 -21.08 -14.86
CA GLY A 162 -5.92 -20.70 -16.13
C GLY A 162 -6.12 -19.19 -16.32
N TYR A 163 -5.65 -18.34 -15.40
CA TYR A 163 -5.65 -16.89 -15.53
C TYR A 163 -4.21 -16.34 -15.52
N THR A 164 -4.00 -15.20 -16.17
CA THR A 164 -2.72 -14.49 -16.22
C THR A 164 -2.90 -13.03 -15.83
N LEU A 165 -1.86 -12.43 -15.22
CA LEU A 165 -1.89 -11.05 -14.77
C LEU A 165 -1.69 -10.11 -15.95
N ARG A 166 -2.68 -9.28 -16.26
CA ARG A 166 -2.59 -8.25 -17.32
C ARG A 166 -3.15 -6.93 -16.80
N ASN A 167 -2.36 -5.86 -16.84
CA ASN A 167 -2.72 -4.53 -16.34
C ASN A 167 -3.26 -4.55 -14.88
N GLY A 168 -2.66 -5.39 -14.02
CA GLY A 168 -3.04 -5.49 -12.61
C GLY A 168 -4.32 -6.29 -12.32
N LYS A 169 -4.93 -6.93 -13.34
CA LYS A 169 -6.12 -7.79 -13.17
C LYS A 169 -5.84 -9.18 -13.74
N CYS A 170 -6.39 -10.20 -13.08
CA CYS A 170 -6.29 -11.57 -13.59
C CYS A 170 -7.31 -11.79 -14.70
N VAL A 171 -6.81 -12.02 -15.92
CA VAL A 171 -7.61 -12.26 -17.13
C VAL A 171 -7.45 -13.72 -17.59
N PRO A 172 -8.45 -14.31 -18.24
CA PRO A 172 -8.36 -15.69 -18.72
C PRO A 172 -7.17 -15.91 -19.66
N HIS A 173 -6.51 -17.05 -19.54
CA HIS A 173 -5.41 -17.47 -20.40
C HIS A 173 -5.90 -18.43 -21.50
N CYS A 174 -5.61 -18.11 -22.75
CA CYS A 174 -5.86 -18.95 -23.92
C CYS A 174 -4.52 -19.20 -24.62
N ALA A 175 -3.94 -20.40 -24.47
CA ALA A 175 -2.56 -20.72 -24.87
C ALA A 175 -2.26 -20.47 -26.35
N SER A 176 -3.22 -20.80 -27.23
CA SER A 176 -3.09 -20.61 -28.68
C SER A 176 -3.56 -19.23 -29.16
N GLY A 177 -3.97 -18.35 -28.24
CA GLY A 177 -4.67 -17.11 -28.55
C GLY A 177 -6.08 -17.35 -29.12
N CYS A 178 -6.85 -16.27 -29.30
CA CYS A 178 -8.18 -16.30 -29.91
C CYS A 178 -8.17 -15.44 -31.18
N VAL A 179 -8.29 -16.07 -32.36
CA VAL A 179 -8.35 -15.37 -33.65
C VAL A 179 -9.80 -14.97 -33.93
N ASN A 180 -10.04 -13.68 -34.18
CA ASN A 180 -11.39 -13.09 -34.35
C ASN A 180 -12.36 -13.44 -33.22
N ALA A 181 -11.84 -13.55 -31.99
CA ALA A 181 -12.58 -13.98 -30.82
C ALA A 181 -11.99 -13.37 -29.54
N GLN A 182 -12.78 -13.33 -28.48
CA GLN A 182 -12.36 -12.91 -27.14
C GLN A 182 -12.17 -14.13 -26.22
N CYS A 183 -11.10 -14.14 -25.43
CA CYS A 183 -10.87 -15.14 -24.40
C CYS A 183 -11.77 -14.80 -23.18
N THR A 184 -12.92 -15.46 -23.08
CA THR A 184 -13.95 -15.17 -22.06
C THR A 184 -13.82 -16.04 -20.81
N ALA A 185 -13.20 -17.22 -20.94
CA ALA A 185 -12.82 -18.10 -19.83
C ALA A 185 -11.52 -18.85 -20.20
N PRO A 186 -10.83 -19.50 -19.23
CA PRO A 186 -9.58 -20.21 -19.51
C PRO A 186 -9.74 -21.24 -20.63
N GLY A 187 -8.98 -21.07 -21.72
CA GLY A 187 -9.07 -21.91 -22.92
C GLY A 187 -10.35 -21.74 -23.75
N VAL A 188 -11.26 -20.81 -23.41
CA VAL A 188 -12.53 -20.61 -24.10
C VAL A 188 -12.51 -19.30 -24.90
N CYS A 189 -12.54 -19.42 -26.22
CA CYS A 189 -12.67 -18.29 -27.15
C CYS A 189 -14.13 -18.11 -27.60
N THR A 190 -14.74 -16.97 -27.31
CA THR A 190 -16.06 -16.58 -27.85
C THR A 190 -15.86 -15.74 -29.11
N CYS A 191 -16.43 -16.16 -30.25
CA CYS A 191 -16.28 -15.44 -31.52
C CYS A 191 -16.81 -14.01 -31.43
N ASN A 192 -16.13 -13.08 -32.11
CA ASN A 192 -16.59 -11.71 -32.25
C ASN A 192 -17.92 -11.66 -33.04
N PRO A 193 -18.73 -10.59 -32.89
CA PRO A 193 -19.94 -10.41 -33.69
C PRO A 193 -19.65 -10.51 -35.20
N GLY A 194 -20.49 -11.25 -35.94
CA GLY A 194 -20.30 -11.50 -37.38
C GLY A 194 -19.29 -12.61 -37.70
N PHE A 195 -18.86 -13.39 -36.69
CA PHE A 195 -18.01 -14.57 -36.87
C PHE A 195 -18.66 -15.79 -36.21
N HIS A 196 -18.39 -16.98 -36.73
CA HIS A 196 -18.83 -18.23 -36.13
C HIS A 196 -17.67 -19.22 -35.98
N ARG A 197 -17.79 -20.17 -35.04
CA ARG A 197 -16.78 -21.20 -34.80
C ARG A 197 -16.96 -22.35 -35.80
N ILE A 198 -15.88 -22.79 -36.43
CA ILE A 198 -15.90 -24.01 -37.29
C ILE A 198 -15.32 -25.19 -36.51
N TYR A 199 -16.12 -26.21 -36.20
CA TYR A 199 -15.59 -27.45 -35.63
C TYR A 199 -14.82 -28.28 -36.66
N PRO A 200 -13.71 -28.94 -36.30
CA PRO A 200 -13.12 -29.07 -34.95
C PRO A 200 -12.14 -27.94 -34.57
N SER A 201 -11.94 -26.93 -35.42
CA SER A 201 -11.00 -25.84 -35.16
C SER A 201 -11.52 -24.87 -34.09
N HIS A 202 -10.64 -24.37 -33.22
CA HIS A 202 -10.97 -23.26 -32.31
C HIS A 202 -10.97 -21.89 -33.02
N ALA A 203 -10.96 -21.87 -34.37
CA ALA A 203 -10.92 -20.67 -35.17
C ALA A 203 -12.32 -20.11 -35.43
N CYS A 204 -12.44 -18.79 -35.37
CA CYS A 204 -13.65 -18.06 -35.73
C CYS A 204 -13.48 -17.46 -37.14
N VAL A 205 -14.35 -17.87 -38.05
CA VAL A 205 -14.36 -17.36 -39.43
C VAL A 205 -15.50 -16.38 -39.64
N PRO A 206 -15.39 -15.48 -40.63
CA PRO A 206 -16.45 -14.53 -40.92
C PRO A 206 -17.75 -15.22 -41.34
N MET A 207 -18.86 -14.63 -40.93
CA MET A 207 -20.20 -15.06 -41.28
C MET A 207 -20.71 -14.23 -42.46
N CYS A 208 -21.24 -14.91 -43.48
CA CYS A 208 -21.95 -14.31 -44.60
C CYS A 208 -23.36 -14.91 -44.61
N SER A 209 -24.40 -14.07 -44.47
CA SER A 209 -25.80 -14.53 -44.40
C SER A 209 -26.26 -15.21 -45.68
N VAL A 210 -25.69 -14.81 -46.83
CA VAL A 210 -25.86 -15.45 -48.13
C VAL A 210 -24.52 -16.05 -48.57
N PRO A 211 -24.49 -17.29 -49.09
CA PRO A 211 -23.26 -17.85 -49.64
C PRO A 211 -22.68 -16.98 -50.76
N CYS A 212 -21.36 -16.71 -50.69
CA CYS A 212 -20.66 -15.89 -51.69
C CYS A 212 -20.65 -16.49 -53.11
N GLY A 213 -21.07 -17.75 -53.30
CA GLY A 213 -21.09 -18.42 -54.59
C GLY A 213 -19.68 -18.55 -55.17
N HIS A 214 -19.38 -17.79 -56.23
CA HIS A 214 -18.06 -17.73 -56.87
C HIS A 214 -17.10 -16.73 -56.18
N GLY A 215 -17.06 -16.77 -54.85
CA GLY A 215 -16.24 -15.89 -54.03
C GLY A 215 -15.93 -16.49 -52.66
N GLU A 216 -15.09 -15.80 -51.89
CA GLU A 216 -14.70 -16.19 -50.53
C GLU A 216 -15.23 -15.17 -49.52
N CYS A 217 -15.78 -15.62 -48.40
CA CYS A 217 -16.19 -14.74 -47.29
C CYS A 217 -14.91 -14.30 -46.55
N ILE A 218 -14.48 -13.05 -46.78
CA ILE A 218 -13.21 -12.50 -46.22
C ILE A 218 -13.44 -11.62 -45.00
N GLY A 219 -14.70 -11.29 -44.70
CA GLY A 219 -15.12 -10.49 -43.55
C GLY A 219 -16.63 -10.63 -43.35
N PRO A 220 -17.18 -10.17 -42.21
CA PRO A 220 -18.62 -10.23 -41.95
C PRO A 220 -19.40 -9.58 -43.10
N GLU A 221 -20.34 -10.32 -43.68
CA GLU A 221 -21.14 -9.91 -44.85
C GLU A 221 -20.29 -9.39 -46.05
N THR A 222 -19.03 -9.81 -46.15
CA THR A 222 -18.08 -9.32 -47.16
C THR A 222 -17.50 -10.45 -47.98
N CYS A 223 -17.94 -10.54 -49.24
CA CYS A 223 -17.45 -11.51 -50.21
C CYS A 223 -16.38 -10.90 -51.12
N ARG A 224 -15.25 -11.61 -51.27
CA ARG A 224 -14.25 -11.36 -52.31
C ARG A 224 -14.54 -12.25 -53.51
N CYS A 225 -14.99 -11.65 -54.61
CA CYS A 225 -15.31 -12.38 -55.82
C CYS A 225 -14.07 -12.86 -56.57
N LYS A 226 -14.17 -14.04 -57.19
CA LYS A 226 -13.14 -14.57 -58.10
C LYS A 226 -13.09 -13.73 -59.37
N SER A 227 -11.97 -13.80 -60.10
CA SER A 227 -11.79 -13.08 -61.37
C SER A 227 -12.94 -13.37 -62.35
N GLY A 228 -13.50 -12.31 -62.94
CA GLY A 228 -14.64 -12.41 -63.85
C GLY A 228 -16.01 -12.46 -63.16
N TYR A 229 -16.07 -12.34 -61.84
CA TYR A 229 -17.31 -12.22 -61.07
C TYR A 229 -17.35 -10.88 -60.32
N ILE A 230 -18.55 -10.33 -60.15
CA ILE A 230 -18.81 -9.09 -59.40
C ILE A 230 -19.84 -9.34 -58.30
N ARG A 231 -19.85 -8.49 -57.27
CA ARG A 231 -20.79 -8.60 -56.15
C ARG A 231 -22.19 -8.19 -56.59
N ASP A 232 -23.17 -9.06 -56.37
CA ASP A 232 -24.58 -8.72 -56.54
C ASP A 232 -25.01 -7.70 -55.47
N VAL A 233 -25.68 -6.64 -55.91
CA VAL A 233 -26.09 -5.53 -55.03
C VAL A 233 -27.20 -5.92 -54.06
N ASN A 234 -27.99 -6.96 -54.37
CA ASN A 234 -29.14 -7.36 -53.56
C ASN A 234 -28.81 -8.48 -52.57
N THR A 235 -27.85 -9.35 -52.90
CA THR A 235 -27.61 -10.61 -52.16
C THR A 235 -26.16 -10.82 -51.73
N ILE A 236 -25.27 -9.86 -51.97
CA ILE A 236 -23.80 -9.91 -51.72
C ILE A 236 -23.04 -11.08 -52.37
N SER A 237 -23.75 -11.99 -53.06
CA SER A 237 -23.19 -13.16 -53.74
C SER A 237 -22.45 -12.74 -55.01
N CYS A 238 -21.44 -13.52 -55.39
CA CYS A 238 -20.63 -13.22 -56.57
C CYS A 238 -21.27 -13.81 -57.83
N VAL A 239 -21.78 -12.92 -58.68
CA VAL A 239 -22.41 -13.23 -59.97
C VAL A 239 -21.45 -12.96 -61.12
N PRO A 240 -21.55 -13.70 -62.24
CA PRO A 240 -20.64 -13.52 -63.37
C PRO A 240 -20.77 -12.11 -63.97
N TYR A 241 -19.64 -11.53 -64.36
CA TYR A 241 -19.58 -10.25 -65.05
C TYR A 241 -19.50 -10.45 -66.56
N CYS A 242 -20.39 -9.77 -67.29
CA CYS A 242 -20.41 -9.72 -68.74
C CYS A 242 -20.24 -8.25 -69.18
N ALA A 243 -19.07 -7.87 -69.71
CA ALA A 243 -18.72 -6.46 -69.98
C ALA A 243 -19.66 -5.78 -70.99
N SER A 244 -20.12 -6.53 -72.00
CA SER A 244 -21.04 -6.07 -73.04
C SER A 244 -22.53 -6.29 -72.70
N GLY A 245 -22.81 -6.87 -71.52
CA GLY A 245 -24.15 -7.38 -71.19
C GLY A 245 -24.56 -8.60 -72.03
N CYS A 246 -25.71 -9.20 -71.69
CA CYS A 246 -26.31 -10.30 -72.46
C CYS A 246 -27.66 -9.85 -73.01
N ARG A 247 -27.75 -9.58 -74.31
CA ARG A 247 -29.01 -9.26 -74.98
C ARG A 247 -29.84 -10.54 -75.17
N ASN A 248 -31.10 -10.54 -74.73
CA ASN A 248 -32.00 -11.71 -74.80
C ASN A 248 -31.40 -13.00 -74.21
N GLY A 249 -30.56 -12.87 -73.18
CA GLY A 249 -29.87 -13.97 -72.52
C GLY A 249 -29.51 -13.64 -71.07
N THR A 250 -29.06 -14.65 -70.33
CA THR A 250 -28.57 -14.52 -68.95
C THR A 250 -27.06 -14.73 -68.91
N CYS A 251 -26.36 -13.93 -68.09
CA CYS A 251 -24.92 -14.12 -67.87
C CYS A 251 -24.75 -15.34 -66.95
N THR A 252 -24.28 -16.46 -67.49
CA THR A 252 -24.14 -17.74 -66.78
C THR A 252 -22.69 -18.06 -66.42
N GLY A 253 -21.74 -17.30 -66.94
CA GLY A 253 -20.31 -17.35 -66.61
C GLY A 253 -19.60 -16.06 -67.00
N PRO A 254 -18.35 -15.83 -66.58
CA PRO A 254 -17.59 -14.63 -66.94
C PRO A 254 -17.58 -14.43 -68.46
N ASN A 255 -18.11 -13.30 -68.93
CA ASN A 255 -18.32 -12.99 -70.34
C ASN A 255 -19.02 -14.12 -71.16
N THR A 256 -19.84 -14.94 -70.51
CA THR A 256 -20.54 -16.07 -71.13
C THR A 256 -22.05 -15.90 -70.96
N CYS A 257 -22.75 -15.74 -72.09
CA CYS A 257 -24.20 -15.57 -72.14
C CYS A 257 -24.90 -16.87 -72.58
N THR A 258 -25.97 -17.23 -71.87
CA THR A 258 -26.91 -18.27 -72.31
C THR A 258 -28.18 -17.61 -72.81
N CYS A 259 -28.59 -17.91 -74.04
CA CYS A 259 -29.80 -17.36 -74.65
C CYS A 259 -31.07 -17.76 -73.87
N LEU A 260 -32.05 -16.85 -73.81
CA LEU A 260 -33.38 -17.18 -73.33
C LEU A 260 -34.07 -18.19 -74.28
N PRO A 261 -35.03 -18.99 -73.79
CA PRO A 261 -35.80 -19.90 -74.64
C PRO A 261 -36.38 -19.19 -75.88
N GLY A 262 -36.10 -19.72 -77.08
CA GLY A 262 -36.51 -19.13 -78.37
C GLY A 262 -35.45 -18.28 -79.08
N TYR A 263 -34.27 -18.08 -78.47
CA TYR A 263 -33.13 -17.38 -79.05
C TYR A 263 -31.93 -18.34 -79.19
N PHE A 264 -31.08 -18.15 -80.21
CA PHE A 264 -29.89 -19.00 -80.46
C PHE A 264 -28.61 -18.16 -80.56
N ASN A 265 -27.49 -18.70 -80.06
CA ASN A 265 -26.18 -18.08 -80.20
C ASN A 265 -25.75 -18.11 -81.67
N ILE A 266 -25.39 -16.95 -82.23
CA ILE A 266 -24.92 -16.83 -83.61
C ILE A 266 -23.42 -17.19 -83.62
N PRO A 267 -22.96 -18.23 -84.33
CA PRO A 267 -21.54 -18.60 -84.32
C PRO A 267 -20.70 -17.51 -85.00
N GLY A 268 -19.81 -16.85 -84.24
CA GLY A 268 -18.85 -15.87 -84.77
C GLY A 268 -19.24 -14.40 -84.68
N GLY A 269 -20.34 -14.06 -84.00
CA GLY A 269 -20.71 -12.67 -83.71
C GLY A 269 -20.21 -12.23 -82.34
N ASP A 270 -19.49 -11.10 -82.29
CA ASP A 270 -19.44 -10.27 -81.09
C ASP A 270 -20.86 -10.11 -80.53
N PRO A 271 -21.08 -10.01 -79.20
CA PRO A 271 -22.42 -9.81 -78.61
C PRO A 271 -23.08 -8.46 -78.99
N GLN A 272 -22.58 -7.77 -80.02
CA GLN A 272 -23.08 -6.55 -80.61
C GLN A 272 -23.74 -6.83 -81.97
N GLN A 273 -24.96 -7.35 -81.94
CA GLN A 273 -26.09 -6.90 -82.77
C GLN A 273 -27.37 -7.64 -82.38
#